data_AF-A0A963NKU4-F1
#
_entry.id   AF-A0A963NKU4-F1
#
_cell.length_a   1.000
_cell.length_b   1.000
_cell.length_c   1.000
_cell.angle_alpha   90.00
_cell.angle_beta   90.00
_cell.angle_gamma   90.00
#
_symmetry.space_group_name_H-M   'P 1'
#
loop_
_entity.id
_entity.type
_entity.pdbx_description
1 polymer ?
#
loop_
_entity_poly.entity_id
_entity_poly.type
_entity_poly.pdbx_seq_one_letter_code
_entity_poly.pdbx_strand_id
1 'polypeptide(L)'
;MALHNEIAFETDICNHLAAQGWLYGAPGTEGDASGYDTPRALYPADLLAWVQQTQPQAWEALSKNHGAAAEAMLLDRLRKA
;
A
#
# COMPACT_ATOMS: atom_id res chain seq x y z
N MET A 1 22.52 -13.41 23.87
CA MET A 1 21.35 -12.52 24.01
C MET A 1 21.86 -11.11 23.82
N ALA A 2 21.60 -10.52 22.65
CA ALA A 2 22.13 -9.19 22.33
C ALA A 2 21.39 -8.14 23.17
N LEU A 3 22.16 -7.28 23.84
CA LEU A 3 21.68 -6.19 24.69
C LEU A 3 21.00 -5.05 23.88
N HIS A 4 20.96 -5.18 22.55
CA HIS A 4 20.49 -4.21 21.57
C HIS A 4 19.36 -4.78 20.70
N ASN A 5 18.40 -5.48 21.31
CA ASN A 5 17.16 -5.79 20.59
C ASN A 5 16.25 -4.57 20.70
N GLU A 6 16.40 -3.61 19.79
CA GLU A 6 15.56 -2.41 19.68
C GLU A 6 14.10 -2.73 19.31
N ILE A 7 13.75 -4.02 19.18
CA ILE A 7 12.43 -4.53 18.82
C ILE A 7 11.29 -3.97 19.68
N ALA A 8 11.51 -3.77 20.98
CA ALA A 8 10.50 -3.18 21.86
C ALA A 8 10.27 -1.69 21.55
N PHE A 9 11.35 -0.97 21.26
CA PHE A 9 11.30 0.44 20.88
C PHE A 9 10.65 0.63 19.50
N GLU A 10 11.03 -0.18 18.52
CA GLU A 10 10.41 -0.21 17.19
C GLU A 10 8.90 -0.55 17.27
N THR A 11 8.54 -1.52 18.11
CA THR A 11 7.14 -1.90 18.34
C THR A 11 6.34 -0.75 18.94
N ASP A 12 6.89 -0.05 19.94
CA ASP A 12 6.23 1.11 20.55
C ASP A 12 6.01 2.24 19.54
N ILE A 13 6.99 2.52 18.67
CA ILE A 13 6.83 3.50 17.58
C ILE A 13 5.72 3.07 16.62
N CYS A 14 5.76 1.82 16.14
CA CYS A 14 4.76 1.31 15.20
C CYS A 14 3.35 1.36 15.80
N ASN A 15 3.20 0.95 17.06
CA ASN A 15 1.93 1.00 17.78
C ASN A 15 1.43 2.44 17.96
N HIS A 16 2.32 3.38 18.29
CA HIS A 16 1.96 4.79 18.42
C HIS A 16 1.48 5.38 17.09
N LEU A 17 2.20 5.11 15.99
CA LEU A 17 1.81 5.57 14.65
C LEU A 17 0.47 4.96 14.22
N ALA A 18 0.29 3.65 14.44
CA ALA A 18 -0.97 2.97 14.14
C ALA A 18 -2.14 3.59 14.92
N ALA A 19 -1.95 3.92 16.20
CA ALA A 19 -2.96 4.59 17.01
C ALA A 19 -3.29 6.02 16.50
N GLN A 20 -2.38 6.66 15.77
CA GLN A 20 -2.58 7.97 15.13
C GLN A 20 -3.10 7.85 13.68
N GLY A 21 -3.55 6.66 13.26
CA GLY A 21 -4.17 6.44 11.96
C GLY A 21 -3.19 6.12 10.83
N TRP A 22 -1.93 5.84 11.14
CA TRP A 22 -1.01 5.28 10.14
C TRP A 22 -1.41 3.84 9.82
N LEU A 23 -1.38 3.49 8.53
CA LEU A 23 -1.55 2.12 8.09
C LEU A 23 -0.27 1.36 8.46
N TYR A 24 -0.40 0.43 9.41
CA TYR A 24 0.68 -0.43 9.86
C TYR A 24 0.28 -1.90 9.65
N GLY A 25 1.04 -2.60 8.81
CA GLY A 25 0.99 -4.05 8.71
C GLY A 25 2.01 -4.67 9.64
N ALA A 26 1.56 -5.45 10.62
CA ALA A 26 2.48 -6.16 11.50
C ALA A 26 3.23 -7.25 10.71
N PRO A 27 4.48 -7.60 11.09
CA PRO A 27 5.23 -8.66 10.45
C PRO A 27 4.44 -9.97 10.37
N GLY A 28 4.38 -10.57 9.18
CA GLY A 28 3.62 -11.82 8.97
C GLY A 28 2.09 -11.66 8.90
N THR A 29 1.57 -10.43 8.78
CA THR A 29 0.15 -10.16 8.49
C THR A 29 -0.08 -9.66 7.07
N GLU A 30 -1.34 -9.70 6.60
CA GLU A 30 -1.75 -9.04 5.35
C GLU A 30 -1.58 -7.51 5.50
N GLY A 31 -0.49 -6.97 4.94
CA GLY A 31 -0.07 -5.58 5.15
C GLY A 31 1.45 -5.40 5.31
N ASP A 32 2.19 -6.49 5.55
CA ASP A 32 3.65 -6.51 5.48
C ASP A 32 4.15 -6.46 4.02
N ALA A 33 5.46 -6.59 3.76
CA ALA A 33 6.08 -6.60 2.42
C ALA A 33 5.46 -7.60 1.41
N SER A 34 4.59 -8.49 1.85
CA SER A 34 3.85 -9.45 1.01
C SER A 34 2.94 -8.77 -0.03
N GLY A 35 2.37 -7.59 0.27
CA GLY A 35 1.52 -6.84 -0.65
C GLY A 35 2.27 -5.87 -1.57
N TYR A 36 3.59 -5.77 -1.41
CA TYR A 36 4.40 -4.82 -2.15
C TYR A 36 4.78 -5.37 -3.53
N ASP A 37 4.32 -4.70 -4.59
CA ASP A 37 4.71 -5.01 -5.96
C ASP A 37 6.14 -4.49 -6.18
N THR A 38 7.12 -5.37 -6.00
CA THR A 38 8.55 -5.04 -6.16
C THR A 38 8.90 -4.58 -7.58
N PRO A 39 8.45 -5.25 -8.66
CA PRO A 39 8.64 -4.77 -10.03
C PRO A 39 8.17 -3.33 -10.24
N ARG A 40 7.03 -2.96 -9.65
CA ARG A 40 6.46 -1.61 -9.76
C ARG A 40 6.81 -0.67 -8.60
N ALA A 41 7.50 -1.15 -7.56
CA ALA A 41 7.85 -0.39 -6.35
C ALA A 41 6.65 0.39 -5.79
N LEU A 42 5.49 -0.26 -5.79
CA LEU A 42 4.23 0.31 -5.37
C LEU A 42 3.55 -0.67 -4.43
N TYR A 43 2.66 -0.14 -3.59
CA TYR A 43 1.70 -0.93 -2.85
C TYR A 43 0.35 -0.84 -3.58
N PRO A 44 -0.02 -1.82 -4.42
CA PRO A 44 -1.15 -1.68 -5.35
C PRO A 44 -2.47 -1.43 -4.62
N ALA A 45 -2.70 -2.12 -3.50
CA ALA A 45 -3.92 -2.00 -2.72
C ALA A 45 -4.13 -0.57 -2.21
N ASP A 46 -3.11 0.03 -1.61
CA ASP A 46 -3.16 1.40 -1.06
C ASP A 46 -3.40 2.42 -2.17
N LEU A 47 -2.70 2.27 -3.28
CA LEU A 47 -2.83 3.16 -4.42
C LEU A 47 -4.22 3.09 -5.05
N LEU A 48 -4.77 1.87 -5.20
CA LEU A 48 -6.13 1.70 -5.71
C LEU A 48 -7.15 2.30 -4.76
N ALA A 49 -7.04 2.00 -3.46
CA ALA A 49 -7.95 2.56 -2.46
C ALA A 49 -7.89 4.10 -2.47
N TRP A 50 -6.70 4.68 -2.54
CA TRP A 50 -6.50 6.12 -2.61
C TRP A 50 -7.10 6.74 -3.87
N VAL A 51 -6.89 6.15 -5.05
CA VAL A 51 -7.46 6.65 -6.31
C VAL A 51 -8.99 6.53 -6.32
N GLN A 52 -9.53 5.44 -5.80
CA GLN A 52 -10.99 5.25 -5.70
C GLN A 52 -11.63 6.28 -4.75
N GLN A 53 -10.96 6.61 -3.63
CA GLN A 53 -11.45 7.59 -2.67
C GLN A 53 -11.32 9.04 -3.17
N THR A 54 -10.18 9.37 -3.79
CA THR A 54 -9.89 10.76 -4.19
C THR A 54 -10.45 11.12 -5.55
N GLN A 55 -10.54 10.16 -6.48
CA GLN A 55 -10.89 10.38 -7.89
C GLN A 55 -11.85 9.30 -8.43
N PRO A 56 -13.05 9.14 -7.84
CA PRO A 56 -13.98 8.08 -8.20
C PRO A 56 -14.44 8.15 -9.67
N GLN A 57 -14.68 9.35 -10.21
CA GLN A 57 -15.10 9.51 -11.61
C GLN A 57 -14.02 9.10 -12.61
N ALA A 58 -12.75 9.42 -12.31
CA ALA A 58 -11.63 9.02 -13.15
C ALA A 58 -11.43 7.50 -13.09
N TRP A 59 -11.58 6.90 -11.91
CA TRP A 59 -11.55 5.46 -11.74
C TRP A 59 -12.67 4.75 -12.51
N GLU A 60 -13.90 5.24 -12.43
CA GLU A 60 -15.02 4.68 -13.20
C GLU A 60 -14.78 4.75 -14.71
N ALA A 61 -14.27 5.88 -15.22
CA ALA A 61 -13.94 6.02 -16.64
C ALA A 61 -12.84 5.04 -17.06
N LEU A 62 -11.79 4.90 -16.26
CA LEU A 62 -10.71 3.95 -16.50
C LEU A 62 -11.22 2.50 -16.49
N SER A 63 -12.05 2.17 -15.50
CA SER A 63 -12.66 0.85 -15.35
C SER A 63 -13.61 0.51 -16.50
N LYS A 64 -14.40 1.47 -17.00
CA LYS A 64 -15.25 1.28 -18.20
C LYS A 64 -14.43 0.99 -19.46
N ASN A 65 -13.29 1.65 -19.61
CA ASN A 65 -12.46 1.51 -20.82
C ASN A 65 -11.58 0.26 -20.83
N HIS A 66 -11.10 -0.17 -19.66
CA HIS A 66 -10.11 -1.24 -19.54
C HIS A 66 -10.59 -2.46 -18.73
N GLY A 67 -11.78 -2.43 -18.13
CA GLY A 67 -12.37 -3.54 -17.39
C GLY A 67 -11.44 -4.10 -16.32
N ALA A 68 -11.22 -5.42 -16.36
CA ALA A 68 -10.30 -6.12 -15.46
C ALA A 68 -8.83 -5.68 -15.58
N ALA A 69 -8.44 -5.02 -16.68
CA ALA A 69 -7.07 -4.52 -16.87
C ALA A 69 -6.87 -3.10 -16.33
N ALA A 70 -7.91 -2.44 -15.80
CA ALA A 70 -7.83 -1.05 -15.33
C ALA A 70 -6.80 -0.86 -14.21
N GLU A 71 -6.74 -1.79 -13.27
CA GLU A 71 -5.74 -1.81 -12.19
C GLU A 71 -4.32 -1.89 -12.75
N ALA A 72 -4.02 -2.91 -13.56
CA ALA A 72 -2.69 -3.09 -14.14
C ALA A 72 -2.27 -1.87 -14.99
N MET A 73 -3.19 -1.30 -15.77
CA MET A 73 -2.94 -0.11 -16.58
C MET A 73 -2.61 1.12 -15.72
N LEU A 74 -3.31 1.32 -14.61
CA LEU A 74 -3.02 2.41 -13.67
C LEU A 74 -1.61 2.27 -13.08
N LEU A 75 -1.30 1.08 -12.55
CA LEU A 75 0.00 0.79 -11.93
C LEU A 75 1.16 0.92 -12.93
N ASP A 76 1.00 0.40 -14.15
CA ASP A 76 2.01 0.49 -15.20
C ASP A 76 2.24 1.93 -15.67
N ARG A 77 1.18 2.74 -15.76
CA ARG A 77 1.31 4.15 -16.14
C ARG A 77 2.01 4.97 -15.07
N LEU A 78 1.67 4.75 -13.80
CA LEU A 78 2.32 5.46 -12.69
C LEU A 78 3.80 5.11 -12.56
N ARG A 79 4.18 3.87 -12.85
CA ARG A 79 5.60 3.48 -12.85
C ARG A 79 6.38 4.01 -14.07
N LYS A 80 5.72 4.17 -15.22
CA LYS A 80 6.36 4.64 -16.47
C LYS A 80 6.49 6.17 -16.58
N ALA A 81 5.70 6.92 -15.83
CA ALA A 81 5.72 8.39 -15.80
C ALA A 81 6.98 8.90 -15.08
#